data_AF-A0A7S0XY64-F1
#
_entry.id   AF-A0A7S0XY64-F1
#
_cell.length_a   1.000
_cell.length_b   1.000
_cell.length_c   1.000
_cell.angle_alpha   90.00
_cell.angle_beta   90.00
_cell.angle_gamma   90.00
#
_symmetry.space_group_name_H-M   'P 1'
#
loop_
_entity.id
_entity.type
_entity.pdbx_description
1 polymer ?
#
loop_
_entity_poly.entity_id
_entity_poly.type
_entity_poly.pdbx_seq_one_letter_code
_entity_poly.pdbx_strand_id
1 'polypeptide(L)'
;RIDYTLVSADAHLMGAMMQMILGSYVKGAWNIRAAWSLYSGVFATREESPDAVPAHLRCIVDFGVGMFNLVVSLLPSTFLTIAQVVGFSGDRQVALRLLTRSSESGEFWAPFSNLLLLYFYTQLCPNLGISAPEHAGMVGTLCASEAATKVPDSCLYL
;
A
#
# COMPACT_ATOMS: atom_id res chain seq x y z
N ARG A 1 9.11 11.60 16.89
CA ARG A 1 9.67 10.23 17.08
C ARG A 1 9.08 9.25 16.07
N ILE A 2 7.77 9.35 15.76
CA ILE A 2 7.08 8.52 14.77
C ILE A 2 7.62 8.75 13.34
N ASP A 3 8.00 9.99 12.99
CA ASP A 3 8.55 10.33 11.67
C ASP A 3 9.82 9.51 11.37
N TYR A 4 10.74 9.43 12.35
CA TYR A 4 11.96 8.63 12.23
C TYR A 4 11.67 7.14 12.02
N THR A 5 10.67 6.60 12.73
CA THR A 5 10.24 5.20 12.58
C THR A 5 9.75 4.93 11.16
N LEU A 6 9.03 5.87 10.56
CA LEU A 6 8.51 5.74 9.20
C LEU A 6 9.62 5.83 8.15
N VAL A 7 10.52 6.79 8.30
CA VAL A 7 11.70 6.92 7.41
C VAL A 7 12.58 5.65 7.49
N SER A 8 12.71 5.07 8.68
CA SER A 8 13.39 3.78 8.85
C SER A 8 12.66 2.63 8.15
N ALA A 9 11.32 2.61 8.17
CA ALA A 9 10.53 1.61 7.45
C ALA A 9 10.72 1.72 5.93
N ASP A 10 10.68 2.93 5.38
CA ASP A 10 10.96 3.20 3.96
C ASP A 10 12.39 2.78 3.57
N ALA A 11 13.37 3.05 4.44
CA ALA A 11 14.75 2.62 4.22
C ALA A 11 14.88 1.08 4.21
N HIS A 12 14.13 0.37 5.05
CA HIS A 12 14.07 -1.09 5.01
C HIS A 12 13.41 -1.61 3.72
N LEU A 13 12.38 -0.94 3.20
CA LEU A 13 11.77 -1.28 1.91
C LEU A 13 12.76 -1.10 0.76
N MET A 14 13.43 0.06 0.68
CA MET A 14 14.46 0.31 -0.33
C MET A 14 15.63 -0.68 -0.21
N GLY A 15 16.05 -0.96 1.02
CA GLY A 15 17.06 -1.97 1.31
C GLY A 15 16.62 -3.36 0.87
N ALA A 16 15.35 -3.73 1.08
CA ALA A 16 14.81 -5.00 0.61
C ALA A 16 14.79 -5.08 -0.91
N MET A 17 14.32 -4.03 -1.60
CA MET A 17 14.31 -3.95 -3.05
C MET A 17 15.73 -4.15 -3.61
N MET A 18 16.70 -3.43 -3.05
CA MET A 18 18.10 -3.56 -3.46
C MET A 18 18.63 -4.98 -3.23
N GLN A 19 18.34 -5.59 -2.08
CA GLN A 19 18.78 -6.97 -1.79
C GLN A 19 18.13 -8.01 -2.71
N MET A 20 16.86 -7.82 -3.09
CA MET A 20 16.18 -8.70 -4.04
C MET A 20 16.75 -8.56 -5.45
N ILE A 21 17.05 -7.34 -5.91
CA ILE A 21 17.71 -7.08 -7.21
C ILE A 21 19.09 -7.74 -7.26
N LEU A 22 19.85 -7.66 -6.16
CA LEU A 22 21.18 -8.26 -6.04
C LEU A 22 21.15 -9.78 -5.77
N GLY A 23 19.99 -10.44 -5.86
CA GLY A 23 19.85 -11.90 -5.71
C GLY A 23 19.87 -12.41 -4.26
N SER A 24 19.89 -11.52 -3.27
CA SER A 24 19.88 -11.85 -1.83
C SER A 24 18.46 -11.86 -1.26
N TYR A 25 17.64 -12.82 -1.70
CA TYR A 25 16.21 -12.89 -1.39
C TYR A 25 15.88 -13.05 0.09
N VAL A 26 16.65 -13.85 0.84
CA VAL A 26 16.41 -14.06 2.28
C VAL A 26 16.61 -12.77 3.07
N LYS A 27 17.66 -12.00 2.74
CA LYS A 27 17.93 -10.70 3.36
C LYS A 27 16.90 -9.65 2.94
N GLY A 28 16.43 -9.72 1.69
CA GLY A 28 15.29 -8.94 1.21
C GLY A 28 14.02 -9.22 2.02
N ALA A 29 13.66 -10.49 2.20
CA ALA A 29 12.51 -10.92 2.98
C ALA A 29 12.61 -10.50 4.47
N TRP A 30 13.80 -10.56 5.05
CA TRP A 30 14.03 -10.08 6.43
C TRP A 30 13.79 -8.58 6.56
N ASN A 31 14.30 -7.79 5.61
CA ASN A 31 14.07 -6.34 5.58
C ASN A 31 12.59 -5.99 5.34
N ILE A 32 11.88 -6.75 4.49
CA ILE A 32 10.43 -6.64 4.31
C ILE A 32 9.69 -6.85 5.63
N ARG A 33 10.05 -7.90 6.39
CA ARG A 33 9.46 -8.15 7.71
C ARG A 33 9.72 -7.01 8.68
N ALA A 34 10.94 -6.45 8.68
CA ALA A 34 11.29 -5.32 9.52
C ALA A 34 10.43 -4.09 9.20
N ALA A 35 10.28 -3.75 7.91
CA ALA A 35 9.43 -2.64 7.48
C ALA A 35 7.97 -2.83 7.93
N TRP A 36 7.40 -4.02 7.75
CA TRP A 36 6.04 -4.33 8.20
C TRP A 36 5.85 -4.16 9.71
N SER A 37 6.81 -4.64 10.51
CA SER A 37 6.73 -4.50 11.97
C SER A 37 6.68 -3.04 12.41
N LEU A 38 7.35 -2.14 11.68
CA LEU A 38 7.33 -0.71 11.98
C LEU A 38 6.00 -0.07 11.56
N TYR A 39 5.52 -0.35 10.35
CA TYR A 39 4.23 0.18 9.88
C TYR A 39 3.06 -0.28 10.75
N SER A 40 2.99 -1.58 11.05
CA SER A 40 1.93 -2.14 11.90
C SER A 40 1.96 -1.57 13.32
N GLY A 41 3.14 -1.31 13.90
CA GLY A 41 3.27 -0.65 15.19
C GLY A 41 2.77 0.80 15.19
N VAL A 42 3.10 1.59 14.16
CA VAL A 42 2.59 2.97 14.04
C VAL A 42 1.09 2.96 13.75
N PHE A 43 0.59 2.01 12.96
CA PHE A 43 -0.83 1.85 12.69
C PHE A 43 -1.63 1.52 13.97
N ALA A 44 -1.15 0.61 14.80
CA ALA A 44 -1.78 0.31 16.10
C ALA A 44 -1.81 1.55 17.02
N THR A 45 -0.70 2.29 17.08
CA THR A 45 -0.62 3.55 17.86
C THR A 45 -1.67 4.56 17.38
N ARG A 46 -1.91 4.65 16.07
CA ARG A 46 -2.94 5.51 15.49
C ARG A 46 -4.35 5.06 15.85
N GLU A 47 -4.62 3.75 15.86
CA GLU A 47 -5.95 3.24 16.24
C GLU A 47 -6.25 3.52 17.71
N GLU A 48 -5.26 3.43 18.58
CA GLU A 48 -5.38 3.78 20.00
C GLU A 48 -5.52 5.29 20.22
N SER A 49 -4.77 6.10 19.48
CA SER A 49 -4.79 7.56 19.60
C SER A 49 -4.69 8.22 18.22
N PRO A 50 -5.84 8.60 17.62
CA PRO A 50 -5.87 9.21 16.30
C PRO A 50 -5.01 10.47 16.21
N ASP A 51 -5.04 11.30 17.25
CA ASP A 51 -4.34 12.60 17.30
C ASP A 51 -2.83 12.49 17.59
N ALA A 52 -2.33 11.33 17.99
CA ALA A 52 -0.91 11.10 18.22
C ALA A 52 -0.08 11.08 16.91
N VAL A 53 -0.73 10.79 15.78
CA VAL A 53 -0.07 10.72 14.46
C VAL A 53 -0.51 11.91 13.60
N PRO A 54 0.40 12.73 13.07
CA PRO A 54 0.09 13.82 12.13
C PRO A 54 -0.61 13.32 10.85
N ALA A 55 -1.46 14.15 10.24
CA ALA A 55 -2.23 13.80 9.05
C ALA A 55 -1.38 13.27 7.88
N HIS A 56 -0.28 13.95 7.56
CA HIS A 56 0.65 13.50 6.52
C HIS A 56 1.24 12.12 6.81
N LEU A 57 1.63 11.81 8.07
CA LEU A 57 2.11 10.48 8.44
C LEU A 57 1.01 9.42 8.40
N ARG A 58 -0.23 9.77 8.75
CA ARG A 58 -1.38 8.84 8.65
C ARG A 58 -1.53 8.35 7.21
N CYS A 59 -1.34 9.23 6.23
CA CYS A 59 -1.39 8.87 4.80
C CYS A 59 -0.33 7.83 4.43
N ILE A 60 0.91 8.02 4.90
CA ILE A 60 2.03 7.09 4.64
C ILE A 60 1.79 5.74 5.32
N VAL A 61 1.29 5.75 6.56
CA VAL A 61 0.99 4.53 7.32
C VAL A 61 -0.15 3.76 6.66
N ASP A 62 -1.23 4.44 6.26
CA ASP A 62 -2.37 3.83 5.55
C ASP A 62 -1.92 3.24 4.21
N PHE A 63 -1.09 3.96 3.46
CA PHE A 63 -0.49 3.44 2.23
C PHE A 63 0.36 2.19 2.47
N GLY A 64 1.29 2.24 3.42
CA GLY A 64 2.20 1.13 3.72
C GLY A 64 1.47 -0.11 4.18
N VAL A 65 0.57 0.02 5.17
CA VAL A 65 -0.24 -1.11 5.66
C VAL A 65 -1.18 -1.63 4.58
N GLY A 66 -1.78 -0.74 3.79
CA GLY A 66 -2.64 -1.10 2.65
C GLY A 66 -1.88 -1.86 1.57
N MET A 67 -0.68 -1.42 1.20
CA MET A 67 0.20 -2.08 0.24
C MET A 67 0.56 -3.49 0.70
N PHE A 68 1.01 -3.66 1.94
CA PHE A 68 1.37 -4.98 2.46
C PHE A 68 0.18 -5.94 2.48
N ASN A 69 -0.99 -5.49 2.94
CA ASN A 69 -2.20 -6.29 2.91
C ASN A 69 -2.60 -6.67 1.47
N LEU A 70 -2.44 -5.74 0.52
CA LEU A 70 -2.72 -6.00 -0.89
C LEU A 70 -1.79 -7.06 -1.46
N VAL A 71 -0.48 -6.88 -1.30
CA VAL A 71 0.55 -7.82 -1.78
C VAL A 71 0.31 -9.21 -1.20
N VAL A 72 0.09 -9.32 0.12
CA VAL A 72 -0.19 -10.60 0.76
C VAL A 72 -1.49 -11.22 0.24
N SER A 73 -2.54 -10.42 0.02
CA SER A 73 -3.81 -10.94 -0.51
C SER A 73 -3.73 -11.49 -1.95
N LEU A 74 -2.71 -11.06 -2.70
CA LEU A 74 -2.45 -11.50 -4.08
C LEU A 74 -1.52 -12.70 -4.16
N LEU A 75 -0.84 -13.05 -3.07
CA LEU A 75 0.06 -14.19 -3.03
C LEU A 75 -0.75 -15.50 -3.18
N PRO A 76 -0.25 -16.46 -3.99
CA PRO A 76 -0.85 -17.79 -4.05
C PRO A 76 -0.90 -18.47 -2.68
N SER A 77 -1.84 -19.39 -2.47
CA SER A 77 -2.06 -20.09 -1.18
C SER A 77 -0.79 -20.72 -0.58
N THR A 78 0.15 -21.16 -1.41
CA THR A 78 1.46 -21.68 -0.97
C THR A 78 2.30 -20.62 -0.25
N PHE A 79 2.25 -19.37 -0.69
CA PHE A 79 2.97 -18.25 -0.09
C PHE A 79 2.19 -17.62 1.08
N LEU A 80 0.87 -17.78 1.12
CA LEU A 80 0.05 -17.38 2.27
C LEU A 80 0.44 -18.14 3.54
N THR A 81 0.73 -19.44 3.45
CA THR A 81 1.18 -20.23 4.60
C THR A 81 2.49 -19.67 5.18
N ILE A 82 3.41 -19.24 4.31
CA ILE A 82 4.69 -18.64 4.72
C ILE A 82 4.42 -17.26 5.34
N ALA A 83 3.55 -16.44 4.74
CA ALA A 83 3.18 -15.13 5.25
C ALA A 83 2.50 -15.24 6.64
N GLN A 84 1.58 -16.18 6.83
CA GLN A 84 0.90 -16.45 8.10
C GLN A 84 1.87 -16.91 9.19
N VAL A 85 2.82 -17.79 8.88
CA VAL A 85 3.89 -18.19 9.81
C VAL A 85 4.78 -16.99 10.19
N VAL A 86 4.91 -16.02 9.30
CA VAL A 86 5.66 -14.77 9.53
C VAL A 86 4.80 -13.71 10.23
N GLY A 87 3.50 -13.93 10.45
CA GLY A 87 2.59 -13.01 11.16
C GLY A 87 1.94 -11.96 10.24
N PHE A 88 1.95 -12.18 8.94
CA PHE A 88 1.20 -11.40 7.96
C PHE A 88 -0.18 -12.02 7.76
N SER A 89 -1.24 -11.30 8.14
CA SER A 89 -2.60 -11.63 7.75
C SER A 89 -3.05 -10.60 6.72
N GLY A 90 -3.06 -10.97 5.45
CA GLY A 90 -3.44 -10.06 4.36
C GLY A 90 -4.94 -10.09 4.12
N ASP A 91 -5.61 -8.96 4.31
CA ASP A 91 -7.01 -8.77 3.92
C ASP A 91 -7.12 -7.74 2.79
N ARG A 92 -7.62 -8.20 1.64
CA ARG A 92 -7.83 -7.37 0.45
C ARG A 92 -8.81 -6.22 0.70
N GLN A 93 -9.87 -6.42 1.46
CA GLN A 93 -10.84 -5.36 1.75
C GLN A 93 -10.24 -4.29 2.67
N VAL A 94 -9.41 -4.70 3.63
CA VAL A 94 -8.64 -3.76 4.45
C VAL A 94 -7.65 -2.99 3.58
N ALA A 95 -6.93 -3.68 2.70
CA ALA A 95 -6.01 -3.04 1.76
C ALA A 95 -6.67 -1.95 0.93
N LEU A 96 -7.79 -2.28 0.26
CA LEU A 96 -8.51 -1.33 -0.60
C LEU A 96 -9.03 -0.12 0.21
N ARG A 97 -9.62 -0.35 1.39
CA ARG A 97 -10.09 0.75 2.24
C ARG A 97 -8.97 1.69 2.68
N LEU A 98 -7.81 1.16 3.09
CA LEU A 98 -6.69 1.97 3.52
C LEU A 98 -6.05 2.74 2.36
N LEU A 99 -5.92 2.10 1.19
CA LEU A 99 -5.39 2.76 -0.01
C LEU A 99 -6.31 3.87 -0.51
N THR A 100 -7.64 3.65 -0.52
CA THR A 100 -8.61 4.70 -0.88
C THR A 100 -8.56 5.87 0.10
N ARG A 101 -8.50 5.59 1.41
CA ARG A 101 -8.37 6.64 2.43
C ARG A 101 -7.08 7.45 2.25
N SER A 102 -5.99 6.78 1.90
CA SER A 102 -4.71 7.44 1.62
C SER A 102 -4.78 8.27 0.33
N SER A 103 -5.45 7.80 -0.72
CA SER A 103 -5.61 8.58 -1.96
C SER A 103 -6.46 9.85 -1.79
N GLU A 104 -7.45 9.83 -0.89
CA GLU A 104 -8.32 10.99 -0.61
C GLU A 104 -7.66 12.02 0.31
N SER A 105 -6.53 11.69 0.95
CA SER A 105 -5.89 12.56 1.94
C SER A 105 -5.29 13.85 1.36
N GLY A 106 -5.05 13.90 0.03
CA GLY A 106 -4.41 15.05 -0.63
C GLY A 106 -2.93 15.27 -0.27
N GLU A 107 -2.34 14.34 0.49
CA GLU A 107 -0.95 14.37 0.94
C GLU A 107 -0.01 13.81 -0.14
N PHE A 108 1.31 13.98 0.05
CA PHE A 108 2.33 13.55 -0.92
C PHE A 108 2.22 12.07 -1.37
N TRP A 109 1.74 11.19 -0.50
CA TRP A 109 1.61 9.75 -0.80
C TRP A 109 0.29 9.36 -1.46
N ALA A 110 -0.70 10.26 -1.48
CA ALA A 110 -1.99 10.06 -2.15
C ALA A 110 -1.89 9.60 -3.61
N PRO A 111 -1.06 10.20 -4.49
CA PRO A 111 -0.92 9.74 -5.87
C PRO A 111 -0.31 8.32 -5.97
N PHE A 112 0.57 7.93 -5.04
CA PHE A 112 1.14 6.58 -5.01
C PHE A 112 0.08 5.53 -4.62
N SER A 113 -0.78 5.85 -3.67
CA SER A 113 -1.94 5.00 -3.30
C SER A 113 -2.89 4.81 -4.47
N ASN A 114 -3.19 5.90 -5.19
CA ASN A 114 -4.03 5.85 -6.38
C ASN A 114 -3.38 5.03 -7.52
N LEU A 115 -2.08 5.20 -7.73
CA LEU A 115 -1.32 4.43 -8.73
C LEU A 115 -1.35 2.93 -8.40
N LEU A 116 -1.21 2.56 -7.13
CA LEU A 116 -1.26 1.16 -6.69
C LEU A 116 -2.65 0.55 -6.88
N LEU A 117 -3.72 1.31 -6.57
CA LEU A 117 -5.09 0.91 -6.86
C LEU A 117 -5.33 0.72 -8.36
N LEU A 118 -4.86 1.66 -9.18
CA LEU A 118 -4.96 1.58 -10.64
C LEU A 118 -4.24 0.34 -11.16
N TYR A 119 -3.01 0.08 -10.71
CA TYR A 119 -2.25 -1.11 -11.08
C TYR A 119 -2.98 -2.39 -10.67
N PHE A 120 -3.58 -2.41 -9.48
CA PHE A 120 -4.39 -3.53 -9.01
C PHE A 120 -5.57 -3.83 -9.95
N TYR A 121 -6.36 -2.81 -10.31
CA TYR A 121 -7.54 -3.02 -11.16
C TYR A 121 -7.20 -3.27 -12.63
N THR A 122 -6.15 -2.64 -13.16
CA THR A 122 -5.82 -2.70 -14.59
C THR A 122 -4.93 -3.88 -14.95
N GLN A 123 -4.00 -4.28 -14.08
CA GLN A 123 -3.04 -5.34 -14.37
C GLN A 123 -3.29 -6.57 -13.53
N LEU A 124 -3.51 -6.44 -12.22
CA LEU A 124 -3.58 -7.61 -11.34
C LEU A 124 -4.92 -8.34 -11.45
N CYS A 125 -6.06 -7.64 -11.48
CA CYS A 125 -7.38 -8.28 -11.63
C CYS A 125 -7.50 -9.11 -12.92
N PRO A 126 -7.13 -8.60 -14.11
CA PRO A 126 -7.21 -9.38 -15.35
C PRO A 126 -6.23 -10.56 -15.36
N ASN A 127 -4.99 -10.36 -14.92
CA ASN A 127 -3.97 -11.42 -14.93
C ASN A 127 -4.25 -12.52 -13.91
N LEU A 128 -4.95 -12.23 -12.82
CA LEU A 128 -5.29 -13.19 -11.76
C LEU A 128 -6.74 -13.72 -11.84
N GLY A 129 -7.52 -13.28 -12.83
CA GLY A 129 -8.92 -13.70 -13.01
C GLY A 129 -9.86 -13.26 -11.88
N ILE A 130 -9.49 -12.21 -11.14
CA ILE A 130 -10.27 -11.70 -10.01
C ILE A 130 -11.38 -10.78 -10.56
N SER A 131 -12.64 -11.12 -10.34
CA SER A 131 -13.75 -10.22 -10.64
C SER A 131 -13.68 -8.99 -9.73
N ALA A 132 -13.44 -7.82 -10.34
CA ALA A 132 -13.55 -6.56 -9.62
C ALA A 132 -15.02 -6.37 -9.19
N PRO A 133 -15.30 -6.02 -7.92
CA PRO A 133 -16.65 -5.63 -7.53
C PRO A 133 -17.06 -4.38 -8.33
N GLU A 134 -18.33 -4.25 -8.75
CA GLU A 134 -18.85 -3.15 -9.58
C GLU A 134 -18.48 -1.74 -9.07
N HIS A 135 -18.20 -1.61 -7.77
CA HIS A 135 -17.85 -0.34 -7.12
C HIS A 135 -16.39 0.09 -7.44
N ALA A 136 -15.56 -0.80 -7.97
CA ALA A 136 -14.18 -0.53 -8.38
C ALA A 136 -14.08 0.40 -9.60
N GLY A 137 -15.01 0.27 -10.54
CA GLY A 137 -15.11 1.18 -11.69
C GLY A 137 -15.42 2.61 -11.24
N MET A 138 -16.27 2.77 -10.22
CA MET A 138 -16.66 4.08 -9.70
C MET A 138 -15.51 4.80 -9.01
N VAL A 139 -14.69 4.10 -8.21
CA VAL A 139 -13.53 4.70 -7.52
C VAL A 139 -12.43 5.07 -8.53
N GLY A 140 -12.13 4.21 -9.51
CA GLY A 140 -11.17 4.55 -10.56
C GLY A 140 -11.63 5.74 -11.41
N THR A 141 -12.93 5.83 -11.70
CA THR A 141 -13.51 6.95 -12.46
C THR A 141 -13.60 8.24 -11.63
N LEU A 142 -13.89 8.15 -10.32
CA LEU A 142 -13.86 9.28 -9.39
C LEU A 142 -12.44 9.83 -9.25
N CYS A 143 -11.44 8.96 -9.03
CA CYS A 143 -10.03 9.39 -8.93
C CYS A 143 -9.49 9.94 -10.26
N ALA A 144 -9.93 9.39 -11.41
CA ALA A 144 -9.64 9.98 -12.72
C ALA A 144 -10.31 11.35 -12.90
N SER A 145 -11.53 11.54 -12.38
CA SER A 145 -12.25 12.84 -12.43
C SER A 145 -11.68 13.90 -11.48
N GLU A 146 -11.17 13.50 -10.31
CA GLU A 146 -10.45 14.38 -9.40
C GLU A 146 -9.05 14.74 -9.94
N ALA A 147 -8.37 13.80 -10.60
CA ALA A 147 -7.13 14.08 -11.31
C ALA A 147 -7.36 15.06 -12.47
N ALA A 148 -8.47 14.91 -13.21
CA ALA A 148 -8.86 15.79 -14.31
C ALA A 148 -9.14 17.24 -13.87
N THR A 149 -9.68 17.43 -12.67
CA THR A 149 -9.99 18.76 -12.12
C THR A 149 -8.78 19.45 -11.51
N LYS A 150 -7.75 18.70 -11.08
CA LYS A 150 -6.55 19.25 -10.44
C LYS A 150 -5.40 19.54 -11.41
N VAL A 151 -5.35 18.89 -12.57
CA VAL A 151 -4.32 19.14 -13.61
C VAL A 151 -4.96 19.10 -15.00
N PRO A 152 -5.43 20.24 -15.55
CA PRO A 152 -6.15 20.27 -16.82
C PRO A 152 -5.30 19.93 -18.06
N ASP A 153 -3.96 19.85 -17.94
CA ASP A 153 -3.03 19.66 -19.07
C ASP A 153 -2.07 18.47 -18.87
N SER A 154 -2.57 17.27 -18.54
CA SER A 154 -1.73 16.06 -18.50
C SER A 154 -2.18 14.99 -19.49
N CYS A 155 -1.22 14.50 -20.28
CA CYS A 155 -1.35 13.61 -21.44
C CYS A 155 -1.91 12.20 -21.18
N LEU A 156 -2.66 12.00 -20.09
CA LEU A 156 -3.32 10.72 -19.77
C LEU A 156 -4.61 10.48 -20.57
N TYR A 157 -4.93 11.37 -21.52
CA TYR A 157 -6.08 11.29 -22.43
C TYR A 157 -5.69 11.09 -23.91
N LEU A 158 -4.83 10.11 -24.18
CA LEU A 158 -4.65 9.58 -25.54
C LEU A 158 -4.78 8.05 -25.52
#